data_AF-A0A3A8NSM5-F1
#
_entry.id   AF-A0A3A8NSM5-F1
#
_cell.length_a   1.000
_cell.length_b   1.000
_cell.length_c   1.000
_cell.angle_alpha   90.00
_cell.angle_beta   90.00
_cell.angle_gamma   90.00
#
_symmetry.space_group_name_H-M   'P 1'
#
loop_
_entity.id
_entity.type
_entity.pdbx_description
1 polymer ?
#
loop_
_entity_poly.entity_id
_entity_poly.type
_entity_poly.pdbx_seq_one_letter_code
_entity_poly.pdbx_strand_id
1 'polypeptide(L)'
;MPRTPNISPRLLRTYPRLGGLELSASPDESLSLDDLGLESASDRVDLAFGTYSREGLERALSAYGFAQRIEDRVGPVELRLSCQDPFQPRLTYWSKRYHAPVADASLRRTSGAEVGFTHAAAEAPLLYVDSLLLQQPGRPFDWNRPPLPGQLHPGLALSRDILDLLHLMARRIGAEAVALMPATFAAASVYDPRFTFVDGAAQGRFSALRRAGRGWPRWLLAWAVELGCMRDAQGQPALFVPSAMISPLSRRLARRFETRGWNEAQRVHAKQSVSLDEEALQARFPWGRMPPGPPPERVAELLGYDPLSPASSSSPDGGDFAPAPLRSTAGP
;
A
#
# COMPACT_ATOMS: atom_id res chain seq x y z
N MET A 1 1.67 18.79 5.39
CA MET A 1 1.54 19.34 4.03
C MET A 1 1.92 18.25 3.04
N PRO A 2 1.07 17.95 2.04
CA PRO A 2 1.43 16.99 1.00
C PRO A 2 2.58 17.56 0.20
N ARG A 3 3.70 16.86 0.21
CA ARG A 3 4.84 17.19 -0.62
C ARG A 3 4.72 16.38 -1.90
N THR A 4 5.02 17.00 -3.04
CA THR A 4 5.26 16.24 -4.27
C THR A 4 6.28 15.14 -3.96
N PRO A 5 6.02 13.88 -4.35
CA PRO A 5 6.87 12.78 -3.94
C PRO A 5 8.30 13.00 -4.43
N ASN A 6 9.27 12.82 -3.52
CA ASN A 6 10.68 12.86 -3.86
C ASN A 6 11.10 11.50 -4.43
N ILE A 7 10.98 11.37 -5.75
CA ILE A 7 11.38 10.19 -6.53
C ILE A 7 12.91 10.13 -6.61
N SER A 8 13.48 8.94 -6.45
CA SER A 8 14.93 8.74 -6.57
C SER A 8 15.52 9.37 -7.85
N PRO A 9 16.58 10.20 -7.75
CA PRO A 9 17.23 10.83 -8.91
C PRO A 9 17.75 9.83 -9.94
N ARG A 10 18.16 8.64 -9.50
CA ARG A 10 18.59 7.56 -10.40
C ARG A 10 17.45 7.13 -11.32
N LEU A 11 16.24 6.97 -10.78
CA LEU A 11 15.09 6.55 -11.56
C LEU A 11 14.64 7.63 -12.55
N LEU A 12 14.72 8.90 -12.15
CA LEU A 12 14.40 10.03 -13.03
C LEU A 12 15.35 10.15 -14.23
N ARG A 13 16.60 9.71 -14.11
CA ARG A 13 17.55 9.65 -15.24
C ARG A 13 17.23 8.53 -16.22
N THR A 14 16.71 7.40 -15.73
CA THR A 14 16.30 6.27 -16.57
C THR A 14 14.95 6.51 -17.25
N TYR A 15 14.02 7.16 -16.55
CA TYR A 15 12.65 7.40 -17.00
C TYR A 15 12.49 7.90 -18.46
N PRO A 16 13.22 8.93 -18.93
CA PRO A 16 13.06 9.44 -20.29
C PRO A 16 13.67 8.52 -21.37
N ARG A 17 14.52 7.56 -20.98
CA ARG A 17 15.13 6.61 -21.93
C ARG A 17 14.15 5.52 -22.33
N LEU A 18 13.20 5.19 -21.44
CA LEU A 18 12.13 4.24 -21.70
C LEU A 18 11.04 4.97 -22.49
N GLY A 19 11.09 4.88 -23.82
CA GLY A 19 10.12 5.50 -24.73
C GLY A 19 8.78 4.74 -24.80
N GLY A 20 7.78 5.31 -25.48
CA GLY A 20 6.48 4.64 -25.67
C GLY A 20 6.62 3.30 -26.41
N LEU A 21 7.36 3.30 -27.52
CA LEU A 21 7.63 2.10 -28.32
C LEU A 21 8.33 0.99 -27.53
N GLU A 22 9.30 1.35 -26.68
CA GLU A 22 9.99 0.37 -25.83
C GLU A 22 9.07 -0.24 -24.76
N LEU A 23 8.00 0.45 -24.38
CA LEU A 23 7.07 -0.02 -23.35
C LEU A 23 5.87 -0.74 -23.95
N SER A 24 5.52 -0.47 -25.21
CA SER A 24 4.44 -1.15 -25.92
C SER A 24 4.89 -2.38 -26.70
N ALA A 25 6.16 -2.44 -27.12
CA ALA A 25 6.64 -3.52 -27.98
C ALA A 25 6.52 -4.91 -27.32
N SER A 26 6.06 -5.87 -28.10
CA SER A 26 6.02 -7.31 -27.76
C SER A 26 6.87 -8.07 -28.78
N PRO A 27 7.65 -9.10 -28.37
CA PRO A 27 8.57 -9.80 -29.26
C PRO A 27 7.89 -10.57 -30.41
N ASP A 28 6.58 -10.87 -30.30
CA ASP A 28 5.79 -11.49 -31.36
C ASP A 28 5.34 -10.50 -32.45
N GLU A 29 5.62 -9.20 -32.32
CA GLU A 29 5.55 -8.24 -33.43
C GLU A 29 6.78 -8.37 -34.34
N SER A 30 7.09 -9.58 -34.81
CA SER A 30 7.77 -9.69 -36.11
C SER A 30 6.82 -9.05 -37.11
N LEU A 31 7.22 -7.93 -37.70
CA LEU A 31 6.50 -7.21 -38.76
C LEU A 31 5.88 -8.21 -39.75
N SER A 32 4.62 -8.58 -39.55
CA SER A 32 3.88 -9.34 -40.54
C SER A 32 3.43 -8.35 -41.61
N LEU A 33 3.33 -8.82 -42.85
CA LEU A 33 2.86 -8.04 -43.99
C LEU A 33 1.40 -7.52 -43.83
N ASP A 34 0.77 -7.78 -42.69
CA ASP A 34 -0.60 -7.39 -42.34
C ASP A 34 -0.72 -5.93 -41.86
N ASP A 35 0.40 -5.23 -41.64
CA ASP A 35 0.46 -3.79 -41.34
C ASP A 35 0.04 -2.88 -42.53
N LEU A 36 -0.38 -3.48 -43.66
CA LEU A 36 -0.88 -2.81 -44.86
C LEU A 36 -2.38 -2.46 -44.84
N GLY A 37 -3.05 -2.54 -43.69
CA GLY A 37 -4.34 -1.88 -43.47
C GLY A 37 -5.57 -2.61 -44.01
N LEU A 38 -5.64 -3.93 -43.87
CA LEU A 38 -6.83 -4.73 -44.19
C LEU A 38 -7.31 -5.49 -42.94
N GLU A 39 -8.34 -4.93 -42.28
CA GLU A 39 -9.27 -5.48 -41.29
C GLU A 39 -8.89 -6.72 -40.44
N SER A 40 -8.62 -6.53 -39.13
CA SER A 40 -9.55 -6.84 -38.01
C SER A 40 -8.88 -6.60 -36.66
N ALA A 41 -9.57 -5.90 -35.76
CA ALA A 41 -9.07 -5.37 -34.49
C ALA A 41 -9.01 -6.40 -33.34
N SER A 42 -8.57 -7.65 -33.58
CA SER A 42 -8.73 -8.74 -32.60
C SER A 42 -7.46 -9.28 -31.96
N ASP A 43 -6.26 -8.78 -32.28
CA ASP A 43 -5.00 -9.26 -31.66
C ASP A 43 -4.08 -8.12 -31.20
N ARG A 44 -4.62 -6.92 -30.93
CA ARG A 44 -3.89 -5.95 -30.12
C ARG A 44 -3.78 -6.53 -28.72
N VAL A 45 -2.58 -6.96 -28.32
CA VAL A 45 -2.29 -7.25 -26.91
C VAL A 45 -2.77 -6.04 -26.10
N ASP A 46 -3.79 -6.23 -25.27
CA ASP A 46 -4.43 -5.17 -24.49
C ASP A 46 -3.40 -4.55 -23.54
N LEU A 47 -2.75 -3.47 -24.00
CA LEU A 47 -1.70 -2.79 -23.26
C LEU A 47 -2.28 -2.25 -21.95
N ALA A 48 -1.61 -2.54 -20.83
CA ALA A 48 -1.98 -1.97 -19.55
C ALA A 48 -1.87 -0.44 -19.62
N PHE A 49 -2.98 0.23 -19.31
CA PHE A 49 -3.21 1.67 -19.48
C PHE A 49 -2.91 2.20 -20.89
N GLY A 50 -3.04 1.37 -21.93
CA GLY A 50 -2.68 1.73 -23.30
C GLY A 50 -1.18 2.02 -23.49
N THR A 51 -0.33 1.62 -22.53
CA THR A 51 1.09 2.03 -22.48
C THR A 51 2.04 0.85 -22.32
N TYR A 52 1.71 -0.15 -21.51
CA TYR A 52 2.64 -1.20 -21.11
C TYR A 52 2.22 -2.57 -21.64
N SER A 53 3.07 -3.19 -22.46
CA SER A 53 3.07 -4.63 -22.65
C SER A 53 3.71 -5.31 -21.44
N ARG A 54 3.61 -6.65 -21.34
CA ARG A 54 4.29 -7.41 -20.29
C ARG A 54 5.80 -7.21 -20.38
N GLU A 55 6.37 -7.33 -21.57
CA GLU A 55 7.80 -7.25 -21.84
C GLU A 55 8.32 -5.81 -21.69
N GLY A 56 7.52 -4.82 -22.09
CA GLY A 56 7.81 -3.42 -21.82
C GLY A 56 7.88 -3.12 -20.32
N LEU A 57 6.96 -3.69 -19.55
CA LEU A 57 6.96 -3.58 -18.09
C LEU A 57 8.17 -4.31 -17.46
N GLU A 58 8.50 -5.52 -17.91
CA GLU A 58 9.70 -6.24 -17.48
C GLU A 58 10.98 -5.44 -17.75
N ARG A 59 11.11 -4.88 -18.96
CA ARG A 59 12.21 -4.00 -19.33
C ARG A 59 12.29 -2.77 -18.44
N ALA A 60 11.15 -2.11 -18.19
CA ALA A 60 11.10 -0.95 -17.32
C ALA A 60 11.54 -1.28 -15.88
N LEU A 61 10.96 -2.32 -15.28
CA LEU A 61 11.26 -2.74 -13.91
C LEU A 61 12.72 -3.19 -13.75
N SER A 62 13.29 -3.82 -14.78
CA SER A 62 14.71 -4.17 -14.84
C SER A 62 15.60 -2.94 -14.96
N ALA A 63 15.27 -1.99 -15.85
CA ALA A 63 16.02 -0.74 -16.04
C ALA A 63 16.01 0.16 -14.78
N TYR A 64 14.92 0.13 -14.01
CA TYR A 64 14.84 0.77 -12.70
C TYR A 64 15.58 0.02 -11.60
N GLY A 65 16.00 -1.23 -11.84
CA GLY A 65 16.71 -2.08 -10.89
C GLY A 65 15.81 -2.70 -9.83
N PHE A 66 14.50 -2.72 -10.04
CA PHE A 66 13.54 -3.28 -9.08
C PHE A 66 13.52 -4.81 -9.11
N ALA A 67 13.57 -5.39 -10.32
CA ALA A 67 13.65 -6.84 -10.51
C ALA A 67 14.84 -7.44 -9.72
N GLN A 68 16.04 -6.89 -9.93
CA GLN A 68 17.24 -7.32 -9.21
C GLN A 68 17.09 -7.23 -7.69
N ARG A 69 16.52 -6.13 -7.17
CA ARG A 69 16.32 -5.95 -5.72
C ARG A 69 15.38 -6.99 -5.11
N ILE A 70 14.37 -7.43 -5.87
CA ILE A 70 13.49 -8.51 -5.45
C ILE A 70 14.29 -9.82 -5.45
N GLU A 71 14.99 -10.13 -6.54
CA GLU A 71 15.75 -11.37 -6.68
C GLU A 71 16.82 -11.54 -5.60
N ASP A 72 17.53 -10.46 -5.25
CA ASP A 72 18.53 -10.44 -4.16
C ASP A 72 17.94 -10.91 -2.82
N ARG A 73 16.62 -10.78 -2.61
CA ARG A 73 15.93 -11.11 -1.35
C ARG A 73 15.22 -12.46 -1.38
N VAL A 74 14.74 -12.90 -2.54
CA VAL A 74 13.86 -14.07 -2.66
C VAL A 74 14.27 -15.09 -3.72
N GLY A 75 15.42 -14.88 -4.35
CA GLY A 75 15.90 -15.70 -5.47
C GLY A 75 15.12 -15.43 -6.76
N PRO A 76 15.25 -16.32 -7.76
CA PRO A 76 14.67 -16.11 -9.08
C PRO A 76 13.16 -15.83 -9.05
N VAL A 77 12.73 -14.83 -9.81
CA VAL A 77 11.32 -14.45 -9.92
C VAL A 77 10.82 -14.49 -11.35
N GLU A 78 9.51 -14.45 -11.50
CA GLU A 78 8.79 -14.33 -12.76
C GLU A 78 7.82 -13.15 -12.63
N LEU A 79 7.82 -12.23 -13.61
CA LEU A 79 6.79 -11.21 -13.67
C LEU A 79 5.58 -11.75 -14.42
N ARG A 80 4.41 -11.62 -13.80
CA ARG A 80 3.11 -11.89 -14.41
C ARG A 80 2.35 -10.59 -14.52
N LEU A 81 1.81 -10.35 -15.70
CA LEU A 81 0.88 -9.26 -15.97
C LEU A 81 -0.47 -9.87 -16.34
N SER A 82 -1.48 -9.62 -15.53
CA SER A 82 -2.87 -9.92 -15.87
C SER A 82 -3.55 -8.60 -16.24
N CYS A 83 -4.12 -8.56 -17.44
CA CYS A 83 -4.73 -7.37 -18.01
C CYS A 83 -6.04 -7.79 -18.70
N GLN A 84 -7.03 -8.22 -17.91
CA GLN A 84 -8.37 -8.52 -18.43
C GLN A 84 -9.13 -7.25 -18.81
N ASP A 85 -8.87 -6.17 -18.08
CA ASP A 85 -9.29 -4.81 -18.39
C ASP A 85 -8.01 -3.95 -18.51
N PRO A 86 -7.76 -3.29 -19.67
CA PRO A 86 -6.63 -2.38 -19.86
C PRO A 86 -6.50 -1.30 -18.78
N PHE A 87 -7.60 -0.92 -18.14
CA PHE A 87 -7.63 0.08 -17.10
C PHE A 87 -7.51 -0.48 -15.69
N GLN A 88 -7.42 -1.80 -15.52
CA GLN A 88 -7.28 -2.49 -14.22
C GLN A 88 -6.18 -3.58 -14.22
N PRO A 89 -4.93 -3.23 -14.55
CA PRO A 89 -3.86 -4.23 -14.62
C PRO A 89 -3.43 -4.72 -13.23
N ARG A 90 -3.11 -6.01 -13.15
CA ARG A 90 -2.49 -6.64 -11.98
C ARG A 90 -1.09 -7.12 -12.32
N LEU A 91 -0.12 -6.68 -11.52
CA LEU A 91 1.29 -7.01 -11.65
C LEU A 91 1.69 -7.92 -10.49
N THR A 92 2.24 -9.09 -10.77
CA THR A 92 2.69 -10.03 -9.74
C THR A 92 4.11 -10.51 -10.01
N TYR A 93 5.02 -10.28 -9.07
CA TYR A 93 6.28 -11.03 -9.00
C TYR A 93 6.07 -12.31 -8.22
N TRP A 94 6.23 -13.45 -8.89
CA TRP A 94 6.15 -14.77 -8.30
C TRP A 94 7.55 -15.30 -8.00
N SER A 95 7.82 -15.74 -6.77
CA SER A 95 9.09 -16.39 -6.45
C SER A 95 9.07 -17.85 -6.89
N LYS A 96 10.03 -18.23 -7.73
CA LYS A 96 10.22 -19.64 -8.14
C LYS A 96 10.75 -20.49 -6.99
N ARG A 97 11.49 -19.87 -6.06
CA ARG A 97 12.06 -20.55 -4.88
C ARG A 97 11.02 -20.89 -3.83
N TYR A 98 10.09 -19.97 -3.55
CA TYR A 98 9.11 -20.12 -2.48
C TYR A 98 7.71 -20.49 -2.98
N HIS A 99 7.51 -20.56 -4.31
CA HIS A 99 6.22 -20.84 -4.93
C HIS A 99 5.08 -19.95 -4.41
N ALA A 100 5.37 -18.65 -4.25
CA ALA A 100 4.45 -17.68 -3.66
C ALA A 100 4.65 -16.29 -4.28
N PRO A 101 3.61 -15.42 -4.27
CA PRO A 101 3.77 -14.03 -4.68
C PRO A 101 4.65 -13.30 -3.67
N VAL A 102 5.62 -12.51 -4.16
CA VAL A 102 6.52 -11.71 -3.30
C VAL A 102 6.26 -10.22 -3.45
N ALA A 103 5.80 -9.79 -4.62
CA ALA A 103 5.19 -8.48 -4.82
C ALA A 103 3.93 -8.65 -5.67
N ASP A 104 2.82 -8.04 -5.28
CA ASP A 104 1.57 -8.06 -6.04
C ASP A 104 0.94 -6.67 -5.96
N ALA A 105 0.51 -6.13 -7.09
CA ALA A 105 -0.13 -4.83 -7.16
C ALA A 105 -1.32 -4.89 -8.12
N SER A 106 -2.51 -4.61 -7.60
CA SER A 106 -3.71 -4.37 -8.40
C SER A 106 -3.89 -2.87 -8.55
N LEU A 107 -3.95 -2.39 -9.79
CA LEU A 107 -3.98 -0.98 -10.11
C LEU A 107 -5.21 -0.68 -10.96
N ARG A 108 -5.71 0.55 -10.88
CA ARG A 108 -6.73 1.03 -11.81
C ARG A 108 -6.61 2.52 -12.11
N ARG A 109 -7.17 2.94 -13.24
CA ARG A 109 -7.35 4.38 -13.55
C ARG A 109 -8.67 4.85 -12.96
N THR A 110 -8.65 6.01 -12.29
CA THR A 110 -9.84 6.60 -11.64
C THR A 110 -9.83 8.12 -11.75
N SER A 111 -10.87 8.75 -11.21
CA SER A 111 -11.02 10.20 -11.09
C SER A 111 -10.91 10.67 -9.63
N GLY A 112 -10.71 11.97 -9.43
CA GLY A 112 -10.72 12.58 -8.10
C GLY A 112 -12.04 12.45 -7.36
N ALA A 113 -13.17 12.36 -8.08
CA ALA A 113 -14.50 12.22 -7.49
C ALA A 113 -14.60 10.94 -6.64
N GLU A 114 -14.05 9.83 -7.14
CA GLU A 114 -14.09 8.53 -6.45
C GLU A 114 -13.30 8.52 -5.14
N VAL A 115 -12.37 9.45 -4.95
CA VAL A 115 -11.59 9.59 -3.71
C VAL A 115 -12.04 10.77 -2.85
N GLY A 116 -13.18 11.40 -3.20
CA GLY A 116 -13.81 12.46 -2.42
C GLY A 116 -13.40 13.89 -2.79
N PHE A 117 -12.72 14.10 -3.92
CA PHE A 117 -12.53 15.47 -4.43
C PHE A 117 -13.79 16.00 -5.09
N THR A 118 -13.96 17.32 -4.99
CA THR A 118 -15.07 18.07 -5.58
C THR A 118 -14.57 19.14 -6.57
N HIS A 119 -15.50 19.71 -7.33
CA HIS A 119 -15.24 20.78 -8.31
C HIS A 119 -14.12 20.39 -9.30
N ALA A 120 -13.24 21.33 -9.67
CA ALA A 120 -12.17 21.10 -10.64
C ALA A 120 -11.15 19.99 -10.26
N ALA A 121 -11.19 19.46 -9.02
CA ALA A 121 -10.38 18.31 -8.63
C ALA A 121 -11.12 16.97 -8.79
N ALA A 122 -12.45 16.97 -8.98
CA ALA A 122 -13.25 15.76 -9.18
C ALA A 122 -12.85 15.01 -10.46
N GLU A 123 -12.51 15.73 -11.53
CA GLU A 123 -12.11 15.13 -12.81
C GLU A 123 -10.60 14.82 -12.90
N ALA A 124 -9.82 15.07 -11.84
CA ALA A 124 -8.38 14.83 -11.87
C ALA A 124 -8.10 13.33 -12.10
N PRO A 125 -7.36 12.94 -13.15
CA PRO A 125 -7.05 11.54 -13.41
C PRO A 125 -6.06 11.01 -12.38
N LEU A 126 -6.35 9.87 -11.76
CA LEU A 126 -5.51 9.26 -10.73
C LEU A 126 -5.12 7.83 -11.13
N LEU A 127 -3.91 7.42 -10.73
CA LEU A 127 -3.56 6.01 -10.63
C LEU A 127 -3.97 5.53 -9.23
N TYR A 128 -4.94 4.64 -9.15
CA TYR A 128 -5.39 4.06 -7.90
C TYR A 128 -4.73 2.70 -7.67
N VAL A 129 -4.32 2.46 -6.43
CA VAL A 129 -3.77 1.17 -5.98
C VAL A 129 -4.82 0.48 -5.14
N ASP A 130 -5.50 -0.53 -5.70
CA ASP A 130 -6.53 -1.30 -5.00
C ASP A 130 -5.90 -2.23 -3.96
N SER A 131 -4.76 -2.84 -4.30
CA SER A 131 -4.01 -3.70 -3.39
C SER A 131 -2.51 -3.61 -3.66
N LEU A 132 -1.73 -3.77 -2.59
CA LEU A 132 -0.27 -3.85 -2.67
C LEU A 132 0.24 -4.84 -1.62
N LEU A 133 0.88 -5.90 -2.09
CA LEU A 133 1.56 -6.90 -1.28
C LEU A 133 3.07 -6.78 -1.53
N LEU A 134 3.84 -6.82 -0.45
CA LEU A 134 5.30 -6.94 -0.48
C LEU A 134 5.74 -7.87 0.64
N GLN A 135 6.09 -9.11 0.31
CA GLN A 135 6.37 -10.13 1.31
C GLN A 135 7.62 -10.96 1.00
N GLN A 136 8.29 -11.40 2.06
CA GLN A 136 9.49 -12.23 2.03
C GLN A 136 9.19 -13.58 2.70
N PRO A 137 8.61 -14.56 1.97
CA PRO A 137 8.14 -15.82 2.54
C PRO A 137 9.23 -16.64 3.24
N GLY A 138 10.49 -16.52 2.78
CA GLY A 138 11.61 -17.26 3.34
C GLY A 138 12.21 -16.72 4.64
N ARG A 139 11.66 -15.64 5.21
CA ARG A 139 12.18 -15.02 6.44
C ARG A 139 11.21 -15.24 7.61
N PRO A 140 11.68 -15.68 8.79
CA PRO A 140 10.84 -15.73 9.98
C PRO A 140 10.63 -14.32 10.58
N PHE A 141 9.56 -14.16 11.36
CA PHE A 141 9.39 -12.98 12.20
C PHE A 141 10.35 -13.03 13.40
N ASP A 142 10.71 -11.86 13.90
CA ASP A 142 11.55 -11.68 15.10
C ASP A 142 11.01 -10.50 15.92
N TRP A 143 11.38 -10.37 17.19
CA TRP A 143 10.83 -9.31 18.06
C TRP A 143 11.23 -7.87 17.65
N ASN A 144 12.21 -7.71 16.77
CA ASN A 144 12.50 -6.40 16.16
C ASN A 144 11.53 -6.08 15.03
N ARG A 145 10.97 -7.11 14.38
CA ARG A 145 9.97 -7.03 13.30
C ARG A 145 8.91 -8.11 13.44
N PRO A 146 8.05 -8.07 14.47
CA PRO A 146 6.98 -9.04 14.63
C PRO A 146 5.89 -8.79 13.57
N PRO A 147 4.96 -9.73 13.36
CA PRO A 147 3.90 -9.55 12.39
C PRO A 147 3.00 -8.38 12.74
N LEU A 148 2.70 -7.56 11.74
CA LEU A 148 1.61 -6.58 11.81
C LEU A 148 0.25 -7.29 11.66
N PRO A 149 -0.86 -6.65 12.07
CA PRO A 149 -2.20 -7.14 11.77
C PRO A 149 -2.37 -7.53 10.29
N GLY A 150 -2.92 -8.73 10.05
CA GLY A 150 -3.10 -9.28 8.70
C GLY A 150 -1.83 -9.74 7.98
N GLN A 151 -0.64 -9.57 8.56
CA GLN A 151 0.62 -9.93 7.91
C GLN A 151 0.95 -11.42 8.10
N LEU A 152 1.15 -12.13 6.98
CA LEU A 152 1.51 -13.56 6.97
C LEU A 152 3.03 -13.80 6.91
N HIS A 153 3.77 -12.91 6.25
CA HIS A 153 5.23 -12.98 6.12
C HIS A 153 5.88 -11.60 6.33
N PRO A 154 7.13 -11.53 6.80
CA PRO A 154 7.87 -10.26 6.88
C PRO A 154 7.88 -9.53 5.54
N GLY A 155 7.90 -8.20 5.58
CA GLY A 155 7.89 -7.40 4.34
C GLY A 155 9.24 -7.41 3.62
N LEU A 156 9.24 -7.25 2.29
CA LEU A 156 10.47 -7.16 1.47
C LEU A 156 11.35 -5.93 1.77
N ALA A 157 10.85 -4.96 2.53
CA ALA A 157 11.49 -3.67 2.75
C ALA A 157 11.79 -2.90 1.44
N LEU A 158 10.91 -3.03 0.44
CA LEU A 158 10.96 -2.35 -0.87
C LEU A 158 9.79 -1.39 -1.08
N SER A 159 9.10 -0.97 -0.02
CA SER A 159 7.94 -0.07 -0.12
C SER A 159 8.31 1.27 -0.77
N ARG A 160 9.48 1.83 -0.45
CA ARG A 160 9.95 3.07 -1.07
C ARG A 160 10.14 2.91 -2.59
N ASP A 161 10.75 1.80 -3.00
CA ASP A 161 11.04 1.50 -4.40
C ASP A 161 9.76 1.34 -5.22
N ILE A 162 8.82 0.51 -4.75
CA ILE A 162 7.56 0.32 -5.48
C ILE A 162 6.74 1.61 -5.54
N LEU A 163 6.74 2.42 -4.48
CA LEU A 163 6.04 3.71 -4.50
C LEU A 163 6.66 4.65 -5.53
N ASP A 164 8.00 4.74 -5.62
CA ASP A 164 8.67 5.52 -6.67
C ASP A 164 8.25 5.05 -8.07
N LEU A 165 8.17 3.73 -8.29
CA LEU A 165 7.72 3.16 -9.57
C LEU A 165 6.27 3.51 -9.89
N LEU A 166 5.37 3.44 -8.91
CA LEU A 166 3.96 3.83 -9.08
C LEU A 166 3.83 5.31 -9.42
N HIS A 167 4.67 6.19 -8.85
CA HIS A 167 4.71 7.60 -9.24
C HIS A 167 5.18 7.79 -10.68
N LEU A 168 6.20 7.04 -11.13
CA LEU A 168 6.64 7.09 -12.52
C LEU A 168 5.58 6.55 -13.49
N MET A 169 4.87 5.49 -13.10
CA MET A 169 3.77 4.94 -13.86
C MET A 169 2.63 5.95 -13.99
N ALA A 170 2.20 6.55 -12.87
CA ALA A 170 1.19 7.60 -12.85
C ALA A 170 1.57 8.78 -13.76
N ARG A 171 2.82 9.26 -13.70
CA ARG A 171 3.31 10.30 -14.60
C ARG A 171 3.19 9.92 -16.07
N ARG A 172 3.49 8.66 -16.40
CA ARG A 172 3.49 8.19 -17.79
C ARG A 172 2.10 8.09 -18.38
N ILE A 173 1.12 7.63 -17.58
CA ILE A 173 -0.27 7.49 -18.01
C ILE A 173 -1.06 8.81 -17.91
N GLY A 174 -0.38 9.93 -17.63
CA GLY A 174 -1.00 11.26 -17.50
C GLY A 174 -1.84 11.45 -16.23
N ALA A 175 -1.65 10.63 -15.20
CA ALA A 175 -2.31 10.81 -13.92
C ALA A 175 -1.67 11.96 -13.11
N GLU A 176 -2.50 12.72 -12.41
CA GLU A 176 -2.09 13.83 -11.55
C GLU A 176 -1.71 13.38 -10.13
N ALA A 177 -1.95 12.11 -9.78
CA ALA A 177 -1.57 11.54 -8.49
C ALA A 177 -1.57 10.01 -8.48
N VAL A 178 -1.00 9.48 -7.40
CA VAL A 178 -1.27 8.10 -6.94
C VAL A 178 -2.23 8.17 -5.75
N ALA A 179 -3.28 7.37 -5.75
CA ALA A 179 -4.25 7.27 -4.67
C ALA A 179 -4.42 5.82 -4.19
N LEU A 180 -4.85 5.66 -2.94
CA LEU A 180 -5.15 4.37 -2.33
C LEU A 180 -6.07 4.56 -1.11
N MET A 181 -6.66 3.49 -0.62
CA MET A 181 -7.38 3.49 0.66
C MET A 181 -6.82 2.38 1.55
N PRO A 182 -6.00 2.72 2.57
CA PRO A 182 -5.44 1.69 3.43
C PRO A 182 -6.55 1.12 4.32
N ALA A 183 -6.70 -0.20 4.31
CA ALA A 183 -7.68 -0.91 5.12
C ALA A 183 -7.33 -0.92 6.62
N THR A 184 -6.04 -0.77 6.96
CA THR A 184 -5.56 -0.83 8.36
C THR A 184 -4.68 0.36 8.71
N PHE A 185 -4.58 0.64 10.01
CA PHE A 185 -3.68 1.66 10.55
C PHE A 185 -2.21 1.37 10.24
N ALA A 186 -1.83 0.09 10.24
CA ALA A 186 -0.48 -0.36 9.88
C ALA A 186 -0.15 0.03 8.43
N ALA A 187 -1.06 -0.24 7.49
CA ALA A 187 -0.91 0.14 6.09
C ALA A 187 -0.85 1.66 5.92
N ALA A 188 -1.76 2.41 6.55
CA ALA A 188 -1.75 3.87 6.53
C ALA A 188 -0.41 4.46 7.03
N SER A 189 0.17 3.86 8.07
CA SER A 189 1.47 4.25 8.62
C SER A 189 2.64 4.02 7.66
N VAL A 190 2.54 3.04 6.75
CA VAL A 190 3.54 2.82 5.69
C VAL A 190 3.46 3.92 4.63
N TYR A 191 2.25 4.39 4.30
CA TYR A 191 2.03 5.36 3.23
C TYR A 191 2.15 6.83 3.67
N ASP A 192 1.87 7.15 4.93
CA ASP A 192 1.89 8.51 5.51
C ASP A 192 3.13 9.38 5.16
N PRO A 193 4.37 8.84 5.05
CA PRO A 193 5.51 9.67 4.64
C PRO A 193 5.39 10.30 3.26
N ARG A 194 4.51 9.79 2.39
CA ARG A 194 4.35 10.20 0.98
C ARG A 194 2.92 10.55 0.60
N PHE A 195 1.95 10.08 1.38
CA PHE A 195 0.53 10.25 1.09
C PHE A 195 -0.13 11.08 2.19
N THR A 196 -1.20 11.77 1.85
CA THR A 196 -2.02 12.56 2.78
C THR A 196 -3.47 12.14 2.61
N PHE A 197 -4.21 12.01 3.72
CA PHE A 197 -5.64 11.72 3.65
C PHE A 197 -6.38 12.86 2.95
N VAL A 198 -7.28 12.52 2.02
CA VAL A 198 -8.12 13.49 1.30
C VAL A 198 -8.98 14.27 2.29
N ASP A 199 -9.58 13.58 3.26
CA ASP A 199 -10.29 14.19 4.39
C ASP A 199 -9.31 14.66 5.49
N GLY A 200 -9.38 15.95 5.81
CA GLY A 200 -8.59 16.54 6.90
C GLY A 200 -8.93 15.94 8.25
N ALA A 201 -10.21 15.61 8.50
CA ALA A 201 -10.62 14.98 9.76
C ALA A 201 -10.00 13.57 9.90
N ALA A 202 -9.98 12.77 8.83
CA ALA A 202 -9.27 11.50 8.79
C ALA A 202 -7.76 11.65 9.06
N GLN A 203 -7.09 12.63 8.43
CA GLN A 203 -5.69 12.93 8.73
C GLN A 203 -5.47 13.28 10.21
N GLY A 204 -6.40 14.06 10.79
CA GLY A 204 -6.35 14.45 12.20
C GLY A 204 -6.50 13.24 13.13
N ARG A 205 -7.53 12.40 12.93
CA ARG A 205 -7.75 11.18 13.72
C ARG A 205 -6.55 10.24 13.64
N PHE A 206 -6.02 10.00 12.45
CA PHE A 206 -4.80 9.22 12.26
C PHE A 206 -3.59 9.80 13.01
N SER A 207 -3.45 11.14 12.99
CA SER A 207 -2.39 11.83 13.72
C SER A 207 -2.55 11.70 15.24
N ALA A 208 -3.78 11.72 15.76
CA ALA A 208 -4.07 11.51 17.18
C ALA A 208 -3.70 10.09 17.64
N LEU A 209 -4.09 9.06 16.88
CA LEU A 209 -3.70 7.66 17.13
C LEU A 209 -2.17 7.49 17.16
N ARG A 210 -1.47 8.04 16.15
CA ARG A 210 0.00 8.02 16.12
C ARG A 210 0.66 8.75 17.27
N ARG A 211 0.07 9.86 17.72
CA ARG A 211 0.56 10.64 18.86
C ARG A 211 0.39 9.88 20.16
N ALA A 212 -0.75 9.21 20.36
CA ALA A 212 -1.04 8.41 21.54
C ALA A 212 -0.05 7.25 21.71
N GLY A 213 0.37 6.64 20.61
CA GLY A 213 1.39 5.59 20.62
C GLY A 213 2.85 6.06 20.59
N ARG A 214 3.13 7.36 20.75
CA ARG A 214 4.52 7.85 20.79
C ARG A 214 5.26 7.23 21.97
N GLY A 215 6.39 6.59 21.69
CA GLY A 215 7.19 5.89 22.71
C GLY A 215 7.04 4.37 22.64
N TRP A 216 5.97 3.88 22.01
CA TRP A 216 5.75 2.45 21.78
C TRP A 216 6.27 1.99 20.41
N PRO A 217 6.68 0.71 20.27
CA PRO A 217 6.97 0.14 18.97
C PRO A 217 5.77 0.27 18.03
N ARG A 218 6.02 0.60 16.76
CA ARG A 218 4.98 0.83 15.76
C ARG A 218 4.07 -0.39 15.56
N TRP A 219 4.65 -1.58 15.66
CA TRP A 219 3.91 -2.84 15.52
C TRP A 219 2.92 -3.04 16.68
N LEU A 220 3.28 -2.61 17.89
CA LEU A 220 2.45 -2.73 19.07
C LEU A 220 1.26 -1.77 18.98
N LEU A 221 1.53 -0.52 18.58
CA LEU A 221 0.48 0.44 18.30
C LEU A 221 -0.47 -0.05 17.20
N ALA A 222 0.05 -0.69 16.14
CA ALA A 222 -0.79 -1.25 15.10
C ALA A 222 -1.75 -2.32 15.64
N TRP A 223 -1.27 -3.22 16.49
CA TRP A 223 -2.12 -4.20 17.18
C TRP A 223 -3.12 -3.55 18.14
N ALA A 224 -2.70 -2.57 18.92
CA ALA A 224 -3.60 -1.85 19.83
C ALA A 224 -4.75 -1.15 19.10
N VAL A 225 -4.48 -0.58 17.92
CA VAL A 225 -5.52 0.03 17.08
C VAL A 225 -6.44 -1.05 16.47
N GLU A 226 -5.87 -2.14 15.95
CA GLU A 226 -6.63 -3.24 15.35
C GLU A 226 -7.58 -3.90 16.36
N LEU A 227 -7.11 -4.14 17.58
CA LEU A 227 -7.87 -4.79 18.65
C LEU A 227 -8.87 -3.86 19.35
N GLY A 228 -8.96 -2.60 18.90
CA GLY A 228 -9.81 -1.58 19.49
C GLY A 228 -9.43 -1.25 20.92
N CYS A 229 -8.14 -1.22 21.25
CA CYS A 229 -7.59 -0.90 22.58
C CYS A 229 -7.24 0.59 22.74
N MET A 230 -7.49 1.42 21.72
CA MET A 230 -7.36 2.87 21.85
C MET A 230 -8.66 3.46 22.39
N ARG A 231 -8.57 4.46 23.27
CA ARG A 231 -9.73 5.14 23.88
C ARG A 231 -9.70 6.63 23.58
N ASP A 232 -10.85 7.21 23.30
CA ASP A 232 -11.01 8.66 23.25
C ASP A 232 -11.18 9.29 24.64
N ALA A 233 -11.41 10.61 24.69
CA ALA A 233 -11.62 11.33 25.95
C ALA A 233 -12.87 10.89 26.72
N GLN A 234 -13.83 10.23 26.06
CA GLN A 234 -15.06 9.71 26.64
C GLN A 234 -14.94 8.23 27.04
N GLY A 235 -13.74 7.64 26.88
CA GLY A 235 -13.51 6.22 27.13
C GLY A 235 -14.08 5.30 26.03
N GLN A 236 -14.53 5.83 24.89
CA GLN A 236 -15.04 5.03 23.79
C GLN A 236 -13.88 4.53 22.90
N PRO A 237 -14.05 3.40 22.18
CA PRO A 237 -13.03 2.91 21.25
C PRO A 237 -12.68 3.93 20.16
N ALA A 238 -11.42 4.36 20.11
CA ALA A 238 -10.89 5.22 19.06
C ALA A 238 -10.39 4.35 17.89
N LEU A 239 -11.29 4.05 16.96
CA LEU A 239 -11.00 3.14 15.83
C LEU A 239 -10.30 3.85 14.67
N PHE A 240 -9.49 3.10 13.92
CA PHE A 240 -9.05 3.52 12.60
C PHE A 240 -10.17 3.32 11.58
N VAL A 241 -10.49 4.38 10.85
CA VAL A 241 -11.48 4.34 9.77
C VAL A 241 -10.74 4.42 8.44
N PRO A 242 -10.83 3.40 7.56
CA PRO A 242 -10.27 3.47 6.21
C PRO A 242 -10.76 4.72 5.49
N SER A 243 -9.84 5.44 4.86
CA SER A 243 -10.13 6.69 4.17
C SER A 243 -9.10 6.91 3.06
N ALA A 244 -9.51 7.51 1.96
CA ALA A 244 -8.63 7.69 0.80
C ALA A 244 -7.42 8.56 1.17
N MET A 245 -6.24 8.11 0.74
CA MET A 245 -4.99 8.84 0.79
C MET A 245 -4.47 9.10 -0.61
N ILE A 246 -3.78 10.22 -0.81
CA ILE A 246 -3.25 10.61 -2.11
C ILE A 246 -1.85 11.19 -2.00
N SER A 247 -1.06 10.92 -3.03
CA SER A 247 0.26 11.49 -3.27
C SER A 247 0.21 12.31 -4.56
N PRO A 248 0.02 13.63 -4.48
CA PRO A 248 -0.14 14.48 -5.66
C PRO A 248 1.16 14.61 -6.46
N LEU A 249 1.06 14.51 -7.78
CA LEU A 249 2.13 14.80 -8.74
C LEU A 249 2.00 16.21 -9.33
N SER A 250 0.76 16.74 -9.41
CA SER A 250 0.51 18.10 -9.87
C SER A 250 0.43 19.11 -8.73
N ARG A 251 0.94 20.32 -8.95
CA ARG A 251 0.81 21.44 -7.99
C ARG A 251 -0.66 21.82 -7.78
N ARG A 252 -1.48 21.71 -8.83
CA ARG A 252 -2.92 22.00 -8.79
C ARG A 252 -3.63 21.15 -7.75
N LEU A 253 -3.34 19.84 -7.73
CA LEU A 253 -3.96 18.92 -6.78
C LEU A 253 -3.35 19.06 -5.38
N ALA A 254 -2.04 19.30 -5.26
CA ALA A 254 -1.38 19.54 -3.98
C ALA A 254 -1.99 20.73 -3.20
N ARG A 255 -2.36 21.81 -3.90
CA ARG A 255 -3.01 22.99 -3.29
C ARG A 255 -4.36 22.70 -2.63
N ARG A 256 -5.02 21.58 -2.94
CA ARG A 256 -6.31 21.21 -2.33
C ARG A 256 -6.21 20.91 -0.84
N PHE A 257 -5.02 20.57 -0.38
CA PHE A 257 -4.71 20.33 1.03
C PHE A 257 -4.30 21.60 1.78
N GLU A 258 -4.21 22.73 1.09
CA GLU A 258 -3.85 24.03 1.68
C GLU A 258 -5.09 24.86 2.03
N THR A 259 -6.29 24.29 1.89
CA THR A 259 -7.54 24.98 2.21
C THR A 259 -7.68 25.16 3.72
N ARG A 260 -8.32 26.26 4.13
CA ARG A 260 -8.62 26.53 5.55
C ARG A 260 -9.44 25.41 6.17
N GLY A 261 -10.47 24.93 5.48
CA GLY A 261 -11.34 23.86 5.96
C GLY A 261 -10.60 22.55 6.22
N TRP A 262 -9.74 22.11 5.29
CA TRP A 262 -8.93 20.91 5.47
C TRP A 262 -7.98 21.04 6.68
N ASN A 263 -7.26 22.15 6.78
CA ASN A 263 -6.31 22.41 7.87
C ASN A 263 -7.00 22.51 9.23
N GLU A 264 -8.17 23.14 9.28
CA GLU A 264 -8.96 23.27 10.50
C GLU A 264 -9.47 21.92 10.99
N ALA A 265 -10.07 21.12 10.10
CA ALA A 265 -10.52 19.76 10.40
C ALA A 265 -9.37 18.89 10.89
N GLN A 266 -8.23 18.92 10.20
CA GLN A 266 -7.03 18.20 10.61
C GLN A 266 -6.58 18.61 12.01
N ARG A 267 -6.51 19.91 12.29
CA ARG A 267 -6.05 20.43 13.58
C ARG A 267 -7.01 20.07 14.72
N VAL A 268 -8.31 20.17 14.51
CA VAL A 268 -9.33 19.84 15.52
C VAL A 268 -9.23 18.36 15.88
N HIS A 269 -9.23 17.48 14.88
CA HIS A 269 -9.17 16.03 15.13
C HIS A 269 -7.81 15.56 15.63
N ALA A 270 -6.70 16.19 15.22
CA ALA A 270 -5.37 15.84 15.71
C ALA A 270 -5.17 16.13 17.21
N LYS A 271 -5.93 17.07 17.77
CA LYS A 271 -5.89 17.47 19.18
C LYS A 271 -6.76 16.60 20.09
N GLN A 272 -7.59 15.72 19.54
CA GLN A 272 -8.41 14.82 20.34
C GLN A 272 -7.52 13.98 21.27
N SER A 273 -7.93 13.86 22.54
CA SER A 273 -7.23 13.00 23.49
C SER A 273 -7.46 11.55 23.09
N VAL A 274 -6.38 10.80 22.97
CA VAL A 274 -6.41 9.37 22.70
C VAL A 274 -5.39 8.72 23.64
N SER A 275 -5.79 7.67 24.32
CA SER A 275 -4.94 6.88 25.22
C SER A 275 -5.01 5.40 24.87
N LEU A 276 -4.01 4.65 25.33
CA LEU A 276 -4.00 3.20 25.26
C LEU A 276 -4.72 2.63 26.48
N ASP A 277 -5.64 1.70 26.26
CA ASP A 277 -6.22 0.83 27.26
C ASP A 277 -5.31 -0.40 27.40
N GLU A 278 -4.43 -0.36 28.40
CA GLU A 278 -3.38 -1.37 28.60
C GLU A 278 -3.99 -2.71 29.02
N GLU A 279 -5.01 -2.70 29.88
CA GLU A 279 -5.71 -3.90 30.33
C GLU A 279 -6.41 -4.60 29.15
N ALA A 280 -7.13 -3.84 28.32
CA ALA A 280 -7.74 -4.41 27.13
C ALA A 280 -6.70 -4.93 26.13
N LEU A 281 -5.53 -4.27 26.02
CA LEU A 281 -4.44 -4.74 25.18
C LEU A 281 -3.87 -6.07 25.71
N GLN A 282 -3.52 -6.14 26.99
CA GLN A 282 -3.02 -7.37 27.64
C GLN A 282 -3.97 -8.55 27.41
N ALA A 283 -5.27 -8.33 27.63
CA ALA A 283 -6.28 -9.39 27.53
C ALA A 283 -6.49 -9.91 26.10
N ARG A 284 -6.27 -9.06 25.08
CA ARG A 284 -6.58 -9.38 23.67
C ARG A 284 -5.33 -9.63 22.82
N PHE A 285 -4.14 -9.47 23.38
CA PHE A 285 -2.91 -9.51 22.60
C PHE A 285 -2.69 -10.90 21.97
N PRO A 286 -2.40 -10.98 20.66
CA PRO A 286 -2.38 -12.24 19.92
C PRO A 286 -1.02 -12.94 20.05
N TRP A 287 -0.72 -13.43 21.25
CA TRP A 287 0.56 -14.08 21.56
C TRP A 287 0.91 -15.24 20.64
N GLY A 288 -0.07 -16.04 20.20
CA GLY A 288 0.15 -17.16 19.27
C GLY A 288 0.66 -16.76 17.88
N ARG A 289 0.59 -15.46 17.53
CA ARG A 289 1.18 -14.93 16.29
C ARG A 289 2.58 -14.36 16.48
N MET A 290 3.04 -14.20 17.72
CA MET A 290 4.31 -13.53 17.99
C MET A 290 5.51 -14.45 17.81
N PRO A 291 6.71 -13.89 17.54
CA PRO A 291 7.94 -14.65 17.54
C PRO A 291 8.17 -15.36 18.88
N PRO A 292 8.85 -16.52 18.90
CA PRO A 292 9.20 -17.19 20.14
C PRO A 292 10.19 -16.38 20.98
N GLY A 293 10.24 -16.69 22.28
CA GLY A 293 11.11 -16.01 23.24
C GLY A 293 10.50 -14.72 23.80
N PRO A 294 11.20 -14.07 24.74
CA PRO A 294 10.65 -12.92 25.43
C PRO A 294 10.57 -11.68 24.51
N PRO A 295 9.47 -10.90 24.58
CA PRO A 295 9.43 -9.57 23.97
C PRO A 295 10.47 -8.63 24.61
N PRO A 296 10.75 -7.48 23.98
CA PRO A 296 11.57 -6.43 24.59
C PRO A 296 11.02 -6.06 25.97
N GLU A 297 11.88 -5.80 26.96
CA GLU A 297 11.53 -5.63 28.38
C GLU A 297 10.34 -4.68 28.62
N ARG A 298 10.37 -3.46 28.06
CA ARG A 298 9.26 -2.50 28.18
C ARG A 298 7.92 -3.01 27.63
N VAL A 299 7.97 -3.88 26.63
CA VAL A 299 6.78 -4.52 26.05
C VAL A 299 6.34 -5.70 26.90
N ALA A 300 7.29 -6.45 27.46
CA ALA A 300 7.01 -7.52 28.41
C ALA A 300 6.25 -6.98 29.64
N GLU A 301 6.72 -5.87 30.22
CA GLU A 301 6.09 -5.17 31.34
C GLU A 301 4.66 -4.73 30.99
N LEU A 302 4.49 -4.04 29.87
CA LEU A 302 3.18 -3.54 29.42
C LEU A 302 2.20 -4.69 29.13
N LEU A 303 2.66 -5.78 28.52
CA LEU A 303 1.80 -6.89 28.14
C LEU A 303 1.62 -7.95 29.24
N GLY A 304 2.26 -7.76 30.41
CA GLY A 304 2.21 -8.73 31.50
C GLY A 304 2.79 -10.09 31.12
N TYR A 305 3.87 -10.11 30.32
CA TYR A 305 4.48 -11.35 29.85
C TYR A 305 5.08 -12.16 31.01
N ASP A 306 4.59 -13.38 31.20
CA ASP A 306 5.14 -14.34 32.15
C ASP A 306 6.03 -15.37 31.43
N PRO A 307 7.36 -15.39 31.68
CA PRO A 307 8.26 -16.36 31.06
C PRO A 307 8.00 -17.82 31.47
N LEU A 308 7.27 -18.05 32.56
CA LEU A 308 6.91 -19.39 33.06
C LEU A 308 5.55 -19.88 32.54
N SER A 309 4.75 -18.97 31.99
CA SER A 309 3.48 -19.25 31.31
C SER A 309 3.61 -18.86 29.84
N PRO A 310 4.34 -19.63 29.01
CA PRO A 310 4.43 -19.33 27.59
C PRO A 310 3.01 -19.33 27.05
N ALA A 311 2.59 -18.17 26.53
CA ALA A 311 1.26 -17.98 25.99
C ALA A 311 0.91 -19.17 25.09
N SER A 312 -0.15 -19.87 25.48
CA SER A 312 -0.52 -21.18 24.97
C SER A 312 -0.40 -21.20 23.45
N SER A 313 0.46 -22.08 22.92
CA SER A 313 0.48 -22.43 21.52
C SER A 313 -0.77 -23.26 21.20
N SER A 314 -1.96 -22.67 21.32
CA SER A 314 -3.12 -23.19 20.61
C SER A 314 -3.00 -22.71 19.18
N SER A 315 -2.55 -23.61 18.30
CA SER A 315 -2.78 -23.50 16.86
C SER A 315 -4.21 -23.01 16.66
N PRO A 316 -4.46 -21.92 15.92
CA PRO A 316 -5.82 -21.64 15.52
C PRO A 316 -6.20 -22.72 14.53
N ASP A 317 -7.07 -23.64 14.98
CA ASP A 317 -8.03 -24.29 14.08
C ASP A 317 -8.58 -23.23 13.12
N GLY A 318 -8.75 -23.62 11.85
CA GLY A 318 -9.09 -22.78 10.72
C GLY A 318 -10.36 -21.93 10.90
N GLY A 319 -10.26 -20.87 11.69
CA GLY A 319 -11.20 -19.78 11.77
C GLY A 319 -10.93 -18.83 10.62
N ASP A 320 -11.67 -19.05 9.55
CA ASP A 320 -11.77 -18.19 8.38
C ASP A 320 -12.12 -16.76 8.82
N PHE A 321 -11.11 -15.90 9.02
CA PHE A 321 -11.32 -14.46 8.98
C PHE A 321 -11.48 -14.11 7.51
N ALA A 322 -12.71 -14.29 7.01
CA ALA A 322 -13.11 -13.81 5.71
C ALA A 322 -12.72 -12.33 5.60
N PRO A 323 -11.97 -11.92 4.55
CA PRO A 323 -11.76 -10.50 4.31
C PRO A 323 -13.14 -9.85 4.18
N ALA A 324 -13.36 -8.75 4.91
CA ALA A 324 -14.56 -7.95 4.76
C ALA A 324 -14.77 -7.68 3.26
N PRO A 325 -15.94 -8.01 2.69
CA PRO A 325 -16.18 -7.80 1.28
C PRO A 325 -16.06 -6.30 1.01
N LEU A 326 -15.22 -5.95 0.03
CA LEU A 326 -15.26 -4.65 -0.62
C LEU A 326 -16.71 -4.46 -1.07
N ARG A 327 -17.43 -3.55 -0.40
CA ARG A 327 -18.75 -3.13 -0.85
C ARG A 327 -18.57 -2.48 -2.21
N SER A 328 -18.87 -3.26 -3.25
CA SER A 328 -19.19 -2.74 -4.58
C SER A 328 -20.28 -1.70 -4.40
N THR A 329 -19.93 -0.43 -4.60
CA THR A 329 -20.90 0.63 -4.81
C THR A 329 -21.26 0.60 -6.29
N ALA A 330 -22.08 -0.39 -6.65
CA ALA A 330 -22.86 -0.32 -7.87
C ALA A 330 -24.14 0.48 -7.57
N GLY A 331 -24.35 1.55 -8.33
CA GLY A 331 -25.65 2.19 -8.49
C GLY A 331 -25.53 3.54 -9.17
N PRO A 332 -26.52 3.96 -9.98
CA PRO A 332 -27.73 3.22 -10.40
C PRO A 332 -27.55 2.37 -11.66
#